data_AF-A0A241XT97-F1
#
_entry.id   AF-A0A241XT97-F1
#
_cell.length_a   1.000
_cell.length_b   1.000
_cell.length_c   1.000
_cell.angle_alpha   90.00
_cell.angle_beta   90.00
_cell.angle_gamma   90.00
#
_symmetry.space_group_name_H-M   'P 1'
#
loop_
_entity.id
_entity.type
_entity.pdbx_description
1 polymer ?
#
loop_
_entity_poly.entity_id
_entity_poly.type
_entity_poly.pdbx_seq_one_letter_code
_entity_poly.pdbx_strand_id
1 'polypeptide(L)'
;MTDNNVIHLQNINPALELSHYEEIIEKRRAQLFGEMDTQGFNKILLLDVADRSAYIKCKAAVAQLGTLETMASRGVKTPEDLREHIQLVHDLSAVLTDITAAELRTYSLDLLRSMDMEMRSQRTA
;
A
#
# COMPACT_ATOMS: atom_id res chain seq x y z
N MET A 1 -26.80 5.37 33.01
CA MET A 1 -25.58 5.74 32.29
C MET A 1 -24.97 4.46 31.74
N THR A 2 -25.26 4.17 30.48
CA THR A 2 -24.69 3.03 29.74
C THR A 2 -24.61 3.51 28.29
N ASP A 3 -23.52 4.21 27.98
CA ASP A 3 -23.19 4.59 26.60
C ASP A 3 -22.66 3.36 25.87
N ASN A 4 -23.57 2.49 25.46
CA ASN A 4 -23.29 1.40 24.52
C ASN A 4 -23.39 1.95 23.09
N ASN A 5 -22.39 2.73 22.67
CA ASN A 5 -22.14 3.01 21.26
C ASN A 5 -21.01 2.12 20.75
N VAL A 6 -21.21 0.79 20.85
CA VAL A 6 -20.42 -0.16 20.08
C VAL A 6 -21.11 -0.29 18.74
N ILE A 7 -20.73 0.58 17.80
CA ILE A 7 -21.22 0.46 16.44
C ILE A 7 -20.51 -0.75 15.83
N HIS A 8 -21.21 -1.88 15.76
CA HIS A 8 -20.77 -3.05 15.03
C HIS A 8 -20.85 -2.76 13.52
N LEU A 9 -19.83 -2.08 12.99
CA LEU A 9 -19.64 -1.85 11.56
C LEU A 9 -19.20 -3.18 10.92
N GLN A 10 -20.13 -4.08 10.63
CA GLN A 10 -19.83 -5.41 10.07
C GLN A 10 -19.77 -5.44 8.53
N ASN A 11 -19.71 -4.29 7.84
CA ASN A 11 -19.64 -4.28 6.37
C ASN A 11 -19.19 -2.93 5.76
N ILE A 12 -18.16 -2.31 6.34
CA ILE A 12 -17.79 -0.93 6.00
C ILE A 12 -16.41 -0.86 5.37
N ASN A 13 -16.28 0.03 4.39
CA ASN A 13 -15.05 0.37 3.70
C ASN A 13 -13.83 0.34 4.67
N PRO A 14 -12.79 -0.48 4.40
CA PRO A 14 -11.62 -0.60 5.26
C PRO A 14 -10.93 0.74 5.57
N ALA A 15 -11.05 1.73 4.67
CA ALA A 15 -10.52 3.08 4.88
C ALA A 15 -11.33 3.87 5.93
N LEU A 16 -12.64 3.68 5.99
CA LEU A 16 -13.49 4.34 6.98
C LEU A 16 -13.28 3.73 8.37
N GLU A 17 -13.16 2.40 8.46
CA GLU A 17 -12.82 1.72 9.71
C GLU A 17 -11.41 2.09 10.20
N LEU A 18 -10.43 2.19 9.29
CA LEU A 18 -9.09 2.65 9.63
C LEU A 18 -9.11 4.07 10.20
N SER A 19 -9.82 5.00 9.54
CA SER A 19 -9.99 6.38 10.00
C SER A 19 -10.58 6.46 11.40
N HIS A 20 -11.58 5.61 11.70
CA HIS A 20 -12.16 5.54 13.05
C HIS A 20 -11.13 5.12 14.11
N TYR A 21 -10.32 4.09 13.84
CA TYR A 21 -9.26 3.68 14.76
C TYR A 21 -8.18 4.75 14.92
N GLU A 22 -7.83 5.46 13.83
CA GLU A 22 -6.88 6.57 13.89
C GLU A 22 -7.41 7.73 14.74
N GLU A 23 -8.70 8.04 14.67
CA GLU A 23 -9.33 9.03 15.54
C GLU A 23 -9.25 8.64 17.03
N ILE A 24 -9.50 7.36 17.35
CA ILE A 24 -9.37 6.85 18.72
C ILE A 24 -7.92 6.98 19.21
N ILE A 25 -6.95 6.58 18.37
CA ILE A 25 -5.52 6.71 18.66
C ILE A 25 -5.15 8.17 18.94
N GLU A 26 -5.58 9.10 18.10
CA GLU A 26 -5.28 10.53 18.25
C GLU A 26 -5.90 11.12 19.53
N LYS A 27 -7.16 10.78 19.84
CA LYS A 27 -7.81 11.19 21.10
C LYS A 27 -7.05 10.69 22.32
N ARG A 28 -6.68 9.41 22.34
CA ARG A 28 -5.93 8.81 23.46
C ARG A 28 -4.50 9.34 23.55
N ARG A 29 -3.85 9.60 22.41
CA ARG A 29 -2.53 10.25 22.37
C ARG A 29 -2.59 11.64 23.02
N ALA A 30 -3.57 12.46 22.63
CA ALA A 30 -3.75 13.80 23.18
C ALA A 30 -4.04 13.77 24.69
N GLN A 31 -4.82 12.79 25.17
CA GLN A 31 -5.10 12.60 26.59
C GLN A 31 -3.86 12.20 27.40
N LEU A 32 -3.00 11.34 26.86
CA LEU A 32 -1.86 10.78 27.59
C LEU A 32 -0.59 11.63 27.49
N PHE A 33 -0.37 12.28 26.35
CA PHE A 33 0.89 12.96 26.04
C PHE A 33 0.71 14.46 25.72
N GLY A 34 -0.53 14.97 25.62
CA GLY A 34 -0.79 16.36 25.24
C GLY A 34 -0.26 16.67 23.83
N GLU A 35 0.45 17.79 23.69
CA GLU A 35 1.11 18.23 22.45
C GLU A 35 2.57 17.74 22.33
N MET A 36 3.04 16.90 23.24
CA MET A 36 4.41 16.39 23.15
C MET A 36 4.58 15.47 21.94
N ASP A 37 5.69 15.66 21.21
CA ASP A 37 6.01 14.83 20.05
C ASP A 37 6.34 13.40 20.51
N THR A 38 5.44 12.45 20.20
CA THR A 38 5.57 11.05 20.59
C THR A 38 6.41 10.26 19.56
N GLN A 39 7.56 10.79 19.16
CA GLN A 39 8.44 10.06 18.23
C GLN A 39 8.90 8.75 18.87
N GLY A 40 8.68 7.64 18.15
CA GLY A 40 9.05 6.29 18.59
C GLY A 40 7.97 5.52 19.35
N PHE A 41 6.83 6.13 19.69
CA PHE A 41 5.74 5.41 20.32
C PHE A 41 4.90 4.62 19.30
N ASN A 42 4.68 3.33 19.56
CA ASN A 42 3.87 2.51 18.68
C ASN A 42 2.37 2.80 18.89
N LYS A 43 1.78 3.55 17.95
CA LYS A 43 0.37 3.99 17.95
C LYS A 43 -0.64 2.87 18.25
N ILE A 44 -0.35 1.63 17.86
CA ILE A 44 -1.25 0.49 18.12
C ILE A 44 -1.48 0.21 19.61
N LEU A 45 -0.53 0.59 20.48
CA LEU A 45 -0.63 0.39 21.91
C LEU A 45 -1.69 1.30 22.56
N LEU A 46 -2.09 2.37 21.87
CA LEU A 46 -3.19 3.23 22.30
C LEU A 46 -4.55 2.60 22.06
N LEU A 47 -4.66 1.56 21.25
CA LEU A 47 -5.90 0.82 21.06
C LEU A 47 -6.07 -0.27 22.12
N ASP A 48 -7.33 -0.56 22.42
CA ASP A 48 -7.71 -1.70 23.26
C ASP A 48 -7.28 -3.01 22.60
N VAL A 49 -6.90 -3.99 23.41
CA VAL A 49 -6.32 -5.25 22.92
C VAL A 49 -7.23 -5.96 21.91
N ALA A 50 -8.55 -5.88 22.10
CA ALA A 50 -9.54 -6.45 21.20
C ALA A 50 -9.50 -5.81 19.79
N ASP A 51 -9.24 -4.50 19.71
CA ASP A 51 -9.34 -3.72 18.48
C ASP A 51 -8.04 -3.75 17.64
N ARG A 52 -6.91 -4.07 18.27
CA ARG A 52 -5.59 -4.08 17.59
C ARG A 52 -5.58 -4.98 16.35
N SER A 53 -6.22 -6.14 16.43
CA SER A 53 -6.26 -7.10 15.32
C SER A 53 -7.06 -6.58 14.13
N ALA A 54 -8.18 -5.90 14.39
CA ALA A 54 -9.00 -5.27 13.37
C ALA A 54 -8.26 -4.09 12.74
N TYR A 55 -7.67 -3.21 13.54
CA TYR A 55 -6.85 -2.10 13.06
C TYR A 55 -5.72 -2.54 12.10
N ILE A 56 -4.96 -3.58 12.45
CA ILE A 56 -3.90 -4.11 11.58
C ILE A 56 -4.49 -4.59 10.24
N LYS A 57 -5.62 -5.30 10.28
CA LYS A 57 -6.30 -5.79 9.06
C LYS A 57 -6.77 -4.64 8.19
N CYS A 58 -7.42 -3.63 8.75
CA CYS A 58 -7.89 -2.45 8.00
C CYS A 58 -6.69 -1.70 7.40
N LYS A 59 -5.61 -1.50 8.16
CA LYS A 59 -4.39 -0.86 7.69
C LYS A 59 -3.75 -1.61 6.52
N ALA A 60 -3.67 -2.94 6.60
CA ALA A 60 -3.17 -3.77 5.52
C ALA A 60 -4.08 -3.72 4.27
N ALA A 61 -5.40 -3.77 4.46
CA ALA A 61 -6.37 -3.70 3.37
C ALA A 61 -6.31 -2.34 2.63
N VAL A 62 -6.20 -1.23 3.35
CA VAL A 62 -6.03 0.12 2.75
C VAL A 62 -4.71 0.23 2.00
N ALA A 63 -3.61 -0.31 2.55
CA ALA A 63 -2.33 -0.34 1.85
C ALA A 63 -2.39 -1.18 0.56
N GLN A 64 -3.11 -2.30 0.56
CA GLN A 64 -3.35 -3.10 -0.63
C GLN A 64 -4.19 -2.36 -1.66
N LEU A 65 -5.23 -1.64 -1.26
CA LEU A 65 -6.03 -0.79 -2.16
C LEU A 65 -5.15 0.26 -2.85
N GLY A 66 -4.31 0.98 -2.09
CA GLY A 66 -3.38 1.95 -2.68
C GLY A 66 -2.36 1.30 -3.63
N THR A 67 -1.91 0.08 -3.32
CA THR A 67 -1.02 -0.70 -4.21
C THR A 67 -1.74 -1.10 -5.49
N LEU A 68 -2.98 -1.57 -5.40
CA LEU A 68 -3.80 -1.96 -6.54
C LEU A 68 -4.14 -0.76 -7.43
N GLU A 69 -4.48 0.41 -6.86
CA GLU A 69 -4.71 1.64 -7.63
C GLU A 69 -3.43 2.11 -8.35
N THR A 70 -2.29 2.02 -7.67
CA THR A 70 -0.98 2.33 -8.25
C THR A 70 -0.61 1.37 -9.40
N MET A 71 -0.96 0.09 -9.27
CA MET A 71 -0.72 -0.90 -10.32
C MET A 71 -1.71 -0.75 -11.49
N ALA A 72 -2.98 -0.48 -11.20
CA ALA A 72 -4.01 -0.22 -12.22
C ALA A 72 -3.69 1.03 -13.05
N SER A 73 -3.20 2.10 -12.42
CA SER A 73 -2.73 3.31 -13.12
C SER A 73 -1.48 3.06 -13.98
N ARG A 74 -0.70 2.02 -13.68
CA ARG A 74 0.42 1.52 -14.50
C ARG A 74 -0.01 0.54 -15.59
N GLY A 75 -1.31 0.32 -15.77
CA GLY A 75 -1.85 -0.59 -16.78
C GLY A 75 -1.91 -2.06 -16.36
N VAL A 76 -1.61 -2.39 -15.09
CA VAL A 76 -1.69 -3.74 -14.55
C VAL A 76 -3.12 -3.99 -14.06
N LYS A 77 -3.92 -4.73 -14.83
CA LYS A 77 -5.35 -4.95 -14.55
C LYS A 77 -5.64 -6.38 -14.08
N THR A 78 -4.82 -7.33 -14.51
CA THR A 78 -4.96 -8.75 -14.21
C THR A 78 -3.76 -9.30 -13.44
N PRO A 79 -3.90 -10.46 -12.76
CA PRO A 79 -2.75 -11.16 -12.17
C PRO A 79 -1.67 -11.51 -13.20
N GLU A 80 -2.06 -11.80 -14.44
CA GLU A 80 -1.17 -12.06 -15.56
C GLU A 80 -0.36 -10.82 -15.93
N ASP A 81 -1.00 -9.65 -16.02
CA ASP A 81 -0.32 -8.37 -16.25
C ASP A 81 0.71 -8.06 -15.15
N LEU A 82 0.41 -8.43 -13.90
CA LEU A 82 1.33 -8.23 -12.78
C LEU A 82 2.56 -9.14 -12.90
N ARG A 83 2.36 -10.40 -13.30
CA ARG A 83 3.47 -11.33 -13.55
C ARG A 83 4.33 -10.84 -14.70
N GLU A 84 3.72 -10.36 -15.78
CA GLU A 84 4.43 -9.77 -16.91
C GLU A 84 5.20 -8.51 -16.49
N HIS A 85 4.58 -7.61 -15.74
CA HIS A 85 5.25 -6.41 -15.22
C HIS A 85 6.50 -6.76 -14.41
N ILE A 86 6.40 -7.71 -13.47
CA ILE A 86 7.53 -8.17 -12.65
C ILE A 86 8.63 -8.77 -13.53
N GLN A 87 8.25 -9.60 -14.50
CA GLN A 87 9.20 -10.25 -15.40
C GLN A 87 9.94 -9.22 -16.27
N LEU A 88 9.23 -8.26 -16.87
CA LEU A 88 9.82 -7.21 -17.68
C LEU A 88 10.76 -6.32 -16.87
N VAL A 89 10.38 -5.93 -15.65
CA VAL A 89 11.27 -5.18 -14.75
C VAL A 89 12.56 -5.95 -14.50
N HIS A 90 12.46 -7.24 -14.19
CA HIS A 90 13.62 -8.08 -13.94
C HIS A 90 14.53 -8.17 -15.17
N ASP A 91 13.96 -8.51 -16.32
CA ASP A 91 14.71 -8.71 -17.56
C ASP A 91 15.35 -7.42 -18.07
N LEU A 92 14.63 -6.29 -17.99
CA LEU A 92 15.17 -4.98 -18.35
C LEU A 92 16.25 -4.53 -17.37
N SER A 93 16.07 -4.75 -16.06
CA SER A 93 17.10 -4.37 -15.06
C SER A 93 18.40 -5.17 -15.20
N ALA A 94 18.34 -6.37 -15.78
CA ALA A 94 19.51 -7.19 -16.06
C ALA A 94 20.29 -6.71 -17.28
N VAL A 95 19.66 -5.96 -18.18
CA VAL A 95 20.25 -5.50 -19.45
C VAL A 95 20.61 -4.02 -19.40
N LEU A 96 19.76 -3.20 -18.77
CA LEU A 96 19.94 -1.77 -18.59
C LEU A 96 20.71 -1.50 -17.29
N THR A 97 22.00 -1.22 -17.41
CA THR A 97 22.85 -0.89 -16.26
C THR A 97 22.56 0.49 -15.67
N ASP A 98 21.96 1.37 -16.46
CA ASP A 98 21.78 2.78 -16.11
C ASP A 98 20.47 3.04 -15.36
N ILE A 99 19.53 2.08 -15.38
CA ILE A 99 18.21 2.21 -14.74
C ILE A 99 18.06 1.12 -13.68
N THR A 100 17.79 1.54 -12.45
CA THR A 100 17.60 0.58 -11.34
C THR A 100 16.28 -0.16 -11.44
N ALA A 101 16.22 -1.38 -10.91
CA ALA A 101 14.96 -2.13 -10.80
C ALA A 101 13.89 -1.39 -9.98
N ALA A 102 14.29 -0.55 -9.01
CA ALA A 102 13.36 0.26 -8.23
C ALA A 102 12.67 1.32 -9.11
N GLU A 103 13.41 1.90 -10.04
CA GLU A 103 12.89 2.89 -10.99
C GLU A 103 11.99 2.24 -12.05
N LEU A 104 12.41 1.11 -12.63
CA LEU A 104 11.61 0.37 -13.62
C LEU A 104 10.25 -0.06 -13.07
N ARG A 105 10.14 -0.38 -11.78
CA ARG A 105 8.85 -0.70 -11.12
C ARG A 105 7.86 0.45 -11.14
N THR A 106 8.31 1.69 -11.37
CA THR A 106 7.42 2.86 -11.43
C THR A 106 6.78 3.06 -12.80
N TYR A 107 7.32 2.42 -13.83
CA TYR A 107 6.89 2.60 -15.21
C TYR A 107 5.58 1.86 -15.50
N SER A 108 4.86 2.28 -16.55
CA SER A 108 3.68 1.56 -17.02
C SER A 108 4.08 0.26 -17.73
N LEU A 109 3.18 -0.72 -17.72
CA LEU A 109 3.38 -1.99 -18.41
C LEU A 109 3.65 -1.80 -19.91
N ASP A 110 2.94 -0.88 -20.55
CA ASP A 110 3.12 -0.59 -21.99
C ASP A 110 4.47 0.04 -22.31
N LEU A 111 5.01 0.87 -21.40
CA LEU A 111 6.36 1.42 -21.54
C LEU A 111 7.41 0.31 -21.42
N LEU A 112 7.27 -0.57 -20.42
CA LEU A 112 8.19 -1.71 -20.25
C LEU A 112 8.15 -2.67 -21.45
N ARG A 113 6.98 -2.93 -22.03
CA ARG A 113 6.84 -3.72 -23.28
C ARG A 113 7.58 -3.08 -24.44
N SER A 114 7.45 -1.76 -24.58
CA SER A 114 8.11 -1.00 -25.64
C SER A 114 9.63 -1.03 -25.49
N MET A 115 10.13 -0.89 -24.26
CA MET A 115 11.57 -1.01 -23.95
C MET A 115 12.10 -2.42 -24.26
N ASP A 116 11.38 -3.49 -23.91
CA ASP A 116 11.79 -4.87 -24.26
C ASP A 116 11.82 -5.10 -25.78
N MET A 117 10.82 -4.58 -26.51
CA MET A 117 10.81 -4.67 -27.97
C MET A 117 12.00 -3.95 -28.62
N GLU A 118 12.34 -2.76 -28.13
CA GLU A 118 13.48 -1.99 -28.62
C GLU A 118 14.81 -2.73 -28.35
N MET A 119 14.98 -3.27 -27.14
CA MET A 119 16.16 -4.05 -26.77
C MET A 119 16.32 -5.32 -27.62
N ARG A 120 15.21 -6.01 -27.93
CA ARG A 120 15.23 -7.18 -28.82
C ARG A 120 15.57 -6.80 -30.26
N SER A 121 15.02 -5.69 -30.75
CA SER A 121 15.30 -5.16 -32.09
C SER A 121 16.79 -4.84 -32.27
N GLN A 122 17.40 -4.17 -31.29
CA GLN A 122 18.83 -3.82 -31.30
C GLN A 122 19.76 -5.03 -31.23
N ARG A 123 19.32 -6.17 -30.67
CA ARG A 123 20.10 -7.43 -30.67
C ARG A 123 20.05 -8.19 -31.99
N THR A 124 19.06 -7.90 -32.84
CA THR A 124 18.86 -8.57 -34.13
C THR A 124 19.37 -7.78 -35.34
N ALA A 125 19.77 -6.51 -35.13
CA ALA A 125 20.38 -5.64 -36.14
C ALA A 125 21.91 -5.73 -36.09
#